data_AF-A0A0D6QF48-F1
#
_entry.id   AF-A0A0D6QF48-F1
#
_cell.length_a   1.000
_cell.length_b   1.000
_cell.length_c   1.000
_cell.angle_alpha   90.00
_cell.angle_beta   90.00
_cell.angle_gamma   90.00
#
_symmetry.space_group_name_H-M   'P 1'
#
loop_
_entity.id
_entity.type
_entity.pdbx_description
1 polymer ?
#
loop_
_entity_poly.entity_id
_entity_poly.type
_entity_poly.pdbx_seq_one_letter_code
_entity_poly.pdbx_strand_id
1 'polypeptide(L)'
;MQIEEAFRDAKSSRFGWAMEAACTARPGRVEVMVLLAALASLLILMVGISAEGAGLHRKYQANTISTRRVLALTTLGRLVLLHELAAAMESWAEFPVPPALLR
;
A
#
# COMPACT_ATOMS: atom_id res chain seq x y z
N MET A 1 -19.26 12.94 2.16
CA MET A 1 -18.40 14.14 2.03
C MET A 1 -17.01 13.68 1.60
N GLN A 2 -16.60 13.88 0.33
CA GLN A 2 -15.30 13.39 -0.18
C GLN A 2 -14.09 13.91 0.63
N ILE A 3 -14.20 15.15 1.11
CA ILE A 3 -13.15 15.78 1.94
C ILE A 3 -12.99 15.03 3.27
N GLU A 4 -14.08 14.60 3.90
CA GLU A 4 -14.04 13.88 5.18
C GLU A 4 -13.42 12.48 5.03
N GLU A 5 -13.74 11.77 3.94
CA GLU A 5 -13.17 10.45 3.64
C GLU A 5 -11.65 10.55 3.42
N ALA A 6 -11.20 11.54 2.66
CA ALA A 6 -9.76 11.78 2.45
C ALA A 6 -9.03 12.08 3.77
N PHE A 7 -9.60 12.89 4.66
CA PHE A 7 -9.01 13.14 5.99
C PHE A 7 -9.02 11.89 6.88
N ARG A 8 -10.05 11.05 6.78
CA ARG A 8 -10.14 9.80 7.53
C ARG A 8 -9.08 8.80 7.06
N ASP A 9 -8.89 8.66 5.75
CA ASP A 9 -7.88 7.77 5.18
C ASP A 9 -6.47 8.28 5.48
N ALA A 10 -6.20 9.59 5.41
CA ALA A 10 -4.90 10.15 5.78
C ALA A 10 -4.51 9.79 7.23
N LYS A 11 -5.49 9.78 8.15
CA LYS A 11 -5.26 9.49 9.57
C LYS A 11 -5.30 8.00 9.90
N SER A 12 -6.06 7.21 9.15
CA SER A 12 -6.28 5.79 9.48
C SER A 12 -4.98 4.99 9.40
N SER A 13 -4.58 4.40 10.52
CA SER A 13 -3.45 3.47 10.60
C SER A 13 -3.70 2.15 9.89
N ARG A 14 -4.96 1.70 9.85
CA ARG A 14 -5.35 0.42 9.26
C ARG A 14 -5.66 0.52 7.76
N PHE A 15 -6.31 1.59 7.34
CA PHE A 15 -6.89 1.70 5.99
C PHE A 15 -6.29 2.81 5.12
N GLY A 16 -5.43 3.68 5.67
CA GLY A 16 -4.72 4.66 4.86
C GLY A 16 -3.31 4.93 5.36
N TRP A 17 -2.89 6.19 5.40
CA TRP A 17 -1.46 6.55 5.46
C TRP A 17 -0.89 6.70 6.86
N ALA A 18 -1.67 6.44 7.91
CA ALA A 18 -1.25 6.52 9.31
C ALA A 18 -0.51 7.83 9.66
N MET A 19 -0.88 8.97 9.06
CA MET A 19 -0.11 10.22 9.19
C MET A 19 -0.04 10.72 10.64
N GLU A 20 -0.95 10.27 11.51
CA GLU A 20 -0.87 10.48 12.96
C GLU A 20 0.41 9.93 13.60
N ALA A 21 0.96 8.83 13.08
CA ALA A 21 2.17 8.20 13.59
C ALA A 21 3.44 9.02 13.31
N ALA A 22 3.38 9.96 12.37
CA ALA A 22 4.51 10.84 12.06
C ALA A 22 4.82 11.87 13.16
N CYS A 23 3.87 12.12 14.08
CA CYS A 23 4.01 12.98 15.27
C CYS A 23 4.79 14.28 15.03
N THR A 24 4.57 14.96 13.90
CA THR A 24 5.33 16.17 13.52
C THR A 24 4.40 17.36 13.32
N ALA A 25 4.69 18.47 14.01
CA ALA A 25 3.99 19.74 13.85
C ALA A 25 4.69 20.72 12.89
N ARG A 26 5.85 20.33 12.32
CA ARG A 26 6.62 21.18 11.41
C ARG A 26 5.99 21.17 10.01
N PRO A 27 5.52 22.31 9.46
CA PRO A 27 4.83 22.37 8.18
C PRO A 27 5.61 21.75 7.03
N GLY A 28 6.90 22.08 6.88
CA GLY A 28 7.73 21.52 5.80
C GLY A 28 7.91 19.99 5.86
N ARG A 29 7.83 19.38 7.05
CA ARG A 29 7.84 17.90 7.15
C ARG A 29 6.50 17.29 6.72
N VAL A 30 5.40 17.95 7.06
CA VAL A 30 4.06 17.52 6.64
C VAL A 30 3.92 17.60 5.13
N GLU A 31 4.40 18.67 4.49
CA GLU A 31 4.40 18.81 3.03
C GLU A 31 5.10 17.64 2.33
N VAL A 32 6.33 17.31 2.78
CA VAL A 32 7.08 16.18 2.23
C VAL A 32 6.35 14.86 2.47
N MET A 33 5.76 14.64 3.64
CA MET A 33 5.00 13.43 3.93
C MET A 33 3.76 13.28 3.07
N VAL A 34 3.01 14.37 2.85
CA VAL A 34 1.84 14.37 1.95
C VAL A 34 2.28 14.08 0.52
N LEU A 35 3.40 14.65 0.06
CA LEU A 35 3.96 14.35 -1.25
C LEU A 35 4.32 12.86 -1.39
N LEU A 36 5.01 12.31 -0.39
CA LEU A 36 5.37 10.88 -0.38
C LEU A 36 4.12 9.99 -0.36
N ALA A 37 3.12 10.31 0.45
CA ALA A 37 1.86 9.58 0.50
C ALA A 37 1.11 9.65 -0.84
N ALA A 38 1.13 10.79 -1.52
CA ALA A 38 0.53 10.96 -2.85
C ALA A 38 1.26 10.12 -3.91
N LEU A 39 2.59 10.15 -3.93
CA LEU A 39 3.40 9.33 -4.84
C LEU A 39 3.21 7.84 -4.59
N ALA A 40 3.20 7.42 -3.32
CA ALA A 40 2.94 6.04 -2.96
C ALA A 40 1.52 5.60 -3.34
N SER A 41 0.51 6.47 -3.15
CA SER A 41 -0.86 6.24 -3.63
C SER A 41 -0.92 6.04 -5.14
N LEU A 42 -0.20 6.88 -5.90
CA LEU A 42 -0.12 6.78 -7.35
C LEU A 42 0.53 5.45 -7.78
N LEU A 43 1.64 5.05 -7.16
CA LEU A 43 2.30 3.78 -7.45
C LEU A 43 1.38 2.60 -7.17
N ILE A 44 0.71 2.58 -6.02
CA ILE A 44 -0.26 1.54 -5.66
C ILE A 44 -1.39 1.47 -6.71
N LEU A 45 -1.89 2.62 -7.17
CA LEU A 45 -2.90 2.68 -8.22
C LEU A 45 -2.39 2.08 -9.53
N MET A 46 -1.16 2.41 -9.95
CA MET A 46 -0.56 1.85 -11.17
C MET A 46 -0.40 0.33 -11.08
N VAL A 47 0.03 -0.19 -9.93
CA VAL A 47 0.09 -1.65 -9.68
C VAL A 47 -1.30 -2.27 -9.76
N GLY A 48 -2.31 -1.63 -9.17
CA GLY A 48 -3.70 -2.08 -9.26
C GLY A 48 -4.22 -2.17 -10.69
N ILE A 49 -3.96 -1.14 -11.50
CA ILE A 49 -4.32 -1.11 -12.92
C ILE A 49 -3.64 -2.25 -13.68
N SER A 50 -2.33 -2.43 -13.47
CA SER A 50 -1.56 -3.50 -14.11
C SER A 50 -2.06 -4.89 -13.70
N ALA A 51 -2.29 -5.11 -12.40
CA ALA A 51 -2.80 -6.36 -11.86
C ALA A 51 -4.21 -6.69 -12.36
N GLU A 52 -5.07 -5.68 -12.51
CA GLU A 52 -6.39 -5.88 -13.11
C GLU A 52 -6.27 -6.26 -14.58
N GLY A 53 -5.42 -5.57 -15.35
CA GLY A 53 -5.14 -5.89 -16.75
C GLY A 53 -4.57 -7.30 -16.96
N ALA A 54 -3.80 -7.81 -15.99
CA ALA A 54 -3.31 -9.19 -15.96
C ALA A 54 -4.33 -10.22 -15.42
N GLY A 55 -5.55 -9.80 -15.04
CA GLY A 55 -6.58 -10.67 -14.51
C GLY A 55 -6.35 -11.17 -13.07
N LEU A 56 -5.32 -10.64 -12.37
CA LEU A 56 -4.94 -11.09 -11.03
C LEU A 56 -6.00 -10.75 -9.97
N HIS A 57 -6.83 -9.74 -10.19
CA HIS A 57 -7.92 -9.33 -9.29
C HIS A 57 -8.81 -10.49 -8.86
N ARG A 58 -9.00 -11.50 -9.72
CA ARG A 58 -9.79 -12.70 -9.42
C ARG A 58 -9.20 -13.57 -8.30
N LYS A 59 -7.87 -13.56 -8.13
CA LYS A 59 -7.18 -14.30 -7.05
C LYS A 59 -7.33 -13.63 -5.68
N TYR A 60 -7.58 -12.32 -5.68
CA TYR A 60 -7.69 -11.51 -4.45
C TYR A 60 -9.14 -11.29 -3.99
N GLN A 61 -10.14 -11.76 -4.74
CA GLN A 61 -11.54 -11.73 -4.35
C GLN A 61 -12.00 -13.14 -3.96
N ALA A 62 -12.78 -13.25 -2.87
CA ALA A 62 -13.42 -14.50 -2.48
C ALA A 62 -14.69 -14.81 -3.30
N ASN A 63 -15.24 -13.78 -3.96
CA ASN A 63 -16.54 -13.83 -4.62
C ASN A 63 -16.36 -14.28 -6.09
N THR A 64 -17.40 -14.89 -6.66
CA THR A 64 -17.42 -15.37 -8.06
C THR A 64 -17.86 -14.31 -9.08
N ILE A 65 -18.08 -13.06 -8.66
CA ILE A 65 -18.52 -11.97 -9.53
C ILE A 65 -17.44 -11.66 -10.56
N SER A 66 -17.77 -11.78 -11.84
CA SER A 66 -16.88 -11.51 -12.98
C SER A 66 -17.36 -10.38 -13.89
N THR A 67 -18.57 -9.87 -13.66
CA THR A 67 -19.25 -8.88 -14.52
C THR A 67 -18.84 -7.44 -14.23
N ARG A 68 -18.22 -7.19 -13.08
CA ARG A 68 -17.79 -5.85 -12.65
C ARG A 68 -16.57 -5.94 -11.75
N ARG A 69 -15.84 -4.83 -11.64
CA ARG A 69 -14.78 -4.64 -10.64
C ARG A 69 -15.37 -4.74 -9.23
N VAL A 70 -14.80 -5.61 -8.42
CA VAL A 70 -15.19 -5.81 -7.00
C VAL A 70 -14.30 -5.00 -6.06
N LEU A 71 -12.97 -5.12 -6.23
CA LEU A 71 -11.99 -4.41 -5.42
C LEU A 71 -11.63 -3.06 -6.07
N ALA A 72 -11.48 -2.01 -5.27
CA ALA A 72 -10.86 -0.78 -5.75
C ALA A 72 -9.42 -1.06 -6.22
N LEU A 73 -8.96 -0.35 -7.24
CA LEU A 73 -7.62 -0.55 -7.82
C LEU A 73 -6.52 -0.34 -6.77
N THR A 74 -6.69 0.64 -5.88
CA THR A 74 -5.75 0.88 -4.78
C THR A 74 -5.72 -0.29 -3.79
N THR A 75 -6.87 -0.87 -3.46
CA THR A 75 -6.94 -2.08 -2.62
C THR A 75 -6.27 -3.27 -3.28
N LEU A 76 -6.55 -3.50 -4.57
CA LEU A 76 -5.92 -4.57 -5.34
C LEU A 76 -4.40 -4.40 -5.40
N GLY A 77 -3.92 -3.22 -5.77
CA GLY A 77 -2.49 -2.92 -5.85
C GLY A 77 -1.79 -3.13 -4.51
N ARG A 78 -2.41 -2.71 -3.41
CA ARG A 78 -1.88 -2.95 -2.06
C ARG A 78 -1.80 -4.43 -1.71
N LEU A 79 -2.83 -5.22 -2.04
CA LEU A 79 -2.82 -6.67 -1.78
C LEU A 79 -1.75 -7.40 -2.60
N VAL A 80 -1.56 -7.00 -3.86
CA VAL A 80 -0.49 -7.52 -4.72
C VAL A 80 0.87 -7.21 -4.10
N LEU A 81 1.14 -5.95 -3.76
CA LEU A 81 2.41 -5.56 -3.15
C LEU A 81 2.69 -6.29 -1.83
N LEU A 82 1.68 -6.48 -0.98
CA LEU A 82 1.85 -7.22 0.28
C LEU A 82 2.15 -8.70 0.04
N HIS A 83 1.52 -9.31 -0.96
CA HIS A 83 1.80 -10.69 -1.35
C HIS A 83 3.24 -10.84 -1.87
N GLU A 84 3.69 -9.95 -2.75
CA GLU A 84 5.06 -9.95 -3.26
C GLU A 84 6.09 -9.63 -2.16
N LEU A 85 5.76 -8.73 -1.22
CA LEU A 85 6.63 -8.42 -0.10
C LEU A 85 6.76 -9.60 0.86
N ALA A 86 5.67 -10.34 1.12
CA ALA A 86 5.73 -11.54 1.95
C ALA A 86 6.64 -12.60 1.31
N ALA A 87 6.49 -12.84 0.01
CA ALA A 87 7.37 -13.75 -0.74
C ALA A 87 8.84 -13.28 -0.71
N ALA A 88 9.07 -11.97 -0.85
CA ALA A 88 10.41 -11.40 -0.72
C ALA A 88 10.95 -11.59 0.71
N MET A 89 10.17 -11.32 1.75
CA MET A 89 10.62 -11.46 3.14
C MET A 89 10.99 -12.91 3.50
N GLU A 90 10.27 -13.90 2.96
CA GLU A 90 10.65 -15.32 3.08
C GLU A 90 12.04 -15.57 2.47
N SER A 91 12.31 -15.04 1.27
CA SER A 91 13.63 -15.15 0.65
C SER A 91 14.73 -14.35 1.38
N TRP A 92 14.38 -13.24 2.03
CA TRP A 92 15.33 -12.43 2.80
C TRP A 92 15.73 -13.10 4.12
N ALA A 93 14.87 -13.92 4.71
CA ALA A 93 15.21 -14.69 5.91
C ALA A 93 16.29 -15.74 5.64
N GLU A 94 16.45 -16.17 4.38
CA GLU A 94 17.53 -17.08 3.95
C GLU A 94 18.87 -16.37 3.74
N PHE A 95 18.90 -15.02 3.74
CA PHE A 95 20.12 -14.26 3.56
C PHE A 95 20.88 -14.14 4.89
N PRO A 96 22.06 -14.77 5.05
CA PRO A 96 22.78 -14.70 6.30
C PRO A 96 23.25 -13.26 6.53
N VAL A 97 22.81 -12.65 7.63
CA VAL A 97 23.36 -11.35 8.07
C VAL A 97 24.84 -11.57 8.39
N PRO A 98 25.77 -10.89 7.69
CA PRO A 98 27.18 -11.01 7.98
C PRO A 98 27.44 -10.70 9.47
N PRO A 99 28.23 -11.51 10.19
CA PRO A 99 28.54 -11.26 11.62
C PRO A 99 29.08 -9.85 11.90
N ALA A 100 29.66 -9.20 10.89
CA ALA A 100 30.16 -7.83 10.95
C ALA A 100 29.07 -6.76 11.21
N LEU A 101 27.80 -7.06 10.89
CA LEU A 101 26.67 -6.12 11.02
C LEU A 101 25.83 -6.35 12.30
N LEU A 102 26.14 -7.37 13.11
CA LEU A 102 25.44 -7.69 14.37
C LEU A 102 26.04 -6.97 15.60
N ARG A 103 26.59 -5.76 15.42
CA ARG A 103 27.18 -4.98 16.52
C ARG A 103 26.18 -4.04 17.18
#